data_AF-T1C4G8-F1
#
_entry.id   AF-T1C4G8-F1
#
_cell.length_a   1.000
_cell.length_b   1.000
_cell.length_c   1.000
_cell.angle_alpha   90.00
_cell.angle_beta   90.00
_cell.angle_gamma   90.00
#
_symmetry.space_group_name_H-M   'P 1'
#
loop_
_entity.id
_entity.type
_entity.pdbx_description
1 polymer ?
#
loop_
_entity_poly.entity_id
_entity_poly.type
_entity_poly.pdbx_seq_one_letter_code
_entity_poly.pdbx_strand_id
1 'polypeptide(L)' 'MSRASGHLDAVIRMLDENQPYADVLLQMMAVRGALEKATGLILEDMLEALADAPKPAQDQLIRAIRDGIRVVS' A
#
# COMPACT_ATOMS: atom_id res chain seq x y z
N MET A 1 -8.75 -0.31 -4.30
CA MET A 1 -8.60 -1.25 -3.16
C MET A 1 -8.97 -2.71 -3.48
N SER A 2 -9.92 -3.02 -4.39
CA SER A 2 -10.33 -4.43 -4.62
C SER A 2 -9.23 -5.38 -5.13
N ARG A 3 -8.18 -4.87 -5.79
CA ARG A 3 -7.08 -5.72 -6.32
C ARG A 3 -6.18 -6.31 -5.22
N ALA A 4 -5.86 -5.53 -4.19
CA ALA A 4 -4.98 -6.00 -3.11
C ALA A 4 -5.68 -7.04 -2.22
N SER A 5 -6.98 -6.83 -1.92
CA SER A 5 -7.79 -7.82 -1.20
C SER A 5 -7.90 -9.13 -1.97
N GLY A 6 -8.21 -9.08 -3.28
CA GLY A 6 -8.31 -10.29 -4.10
C GLY A 6 -6.99 -11.05 -4.26
N HIS A 7 -5.84 -10.35 -4.29
CA HIS A 7 -4.55 -11.02 -4.28
C HIS A 7 -4.25 -11.69 -2.94
N LEU A 8 -4.64 -11.09 -1.82
CA LEU A 8 -4.45 -11.68 -0.50
C LEU A 8 -5.36 -12.91 -0.30
N ASP A 9 -6.61 -12.84 -0.76
CA ASP A 9 -7.54 -13.97 -0.77
C ASP A 9 -7.00 -15.16 -1.59
N ALA A 10 -6.30 -14.87 -2.70
CA ALA A 10 -5.63 -15.88 -3.50
C ALA A 10 -4.47 -16.55 -2.73
N VAL A 11 -3.67 -15.78 -2.00
CA VAL A 11 -2.59 -16.33 -1.15
C VAL A 11 -3.16 -17.25 -0.07
N ILE A 12 -4.24 -16.83 0.61
CA ILE A 12 -4.89 -17.65 1.64
C ILE A 12 -5.36 -18.98 1.05
N ARG A 13 -6.03 -18.93 -0.12
CA ARG A 13 -6.47 -20.14 -0.82
C ARG A 13 -5.30 -21.05 -1.21
N MET A 14 -4.17 -20.47 -1.66
CA MET A 14 -2.99 -21.26 -2.02
C MET A 14 -2.42 -22.01 -0.81
N LEU A 15 -2.45 -21.40 0.37
CA LEU A 15 -2.05 -22.06 1.62
C LEU A 15 -3.02 -23.19 1.98
N ASP A 16 -4.33 -22.95 1.90
CA ASP A 16 -5.36 -23.95 2.18
C ASP A 16 -5.28 -25.15 1.23
N GLU A 17 -4.89 -24.92 -0.03
CA GLU A 17 -4.72 -25.94 -1.07
C GLU A 17 -3.34 -26.63 -1.03
N ASN A 18 -2.48 -26.33 -0.04
CA ASN A 18 -1.10 -26.84 0.06
C ASN A 18 -0.26 -26.64 -1.21
N GLN A 19 -0.41 -25.48 -1.87
CA GLN A 19 0.44 -25.10 -2.99
C GLN A 19 1.92 -25.02 -2.56
N PRO A 20 2.89 -25.20 -3.49
CA PRO A 20 4.31 -25.09 -3.17
C PRO A 20 4.66 -23.74 -2.53
N TYR A 21 5.44 -23.76 -1.46
CA TYR A 21 5.85 -22.52 -0.75
C TYR A 21 6.56 -21.51 -1.65
N ALA A 22 7.26 -21.96 -2.69
CA ALA A 22 7.89 -21.08 -3.68
C ALA A 22 6.84 -20.25 -4.44
N ASP A 23 5.72 -20.86 -4.82
CA ASP A 23 4.64 -20.20 -5.56
C ASP A 23 3.86 -19.25 -4.64
N VAL A 24 3.58 -19.68 -3.41
CA VAL A 24 2.96 -18.83 -2.37
C VAL A 24 3.84 -17.60 -2.11
N LEU A 25 5.16 -17.79 -1.98
CA LEU A 25 6.11 -16.70 -1.80
C LEU A 25 6.12 -15.74 -2.99
N LEU A 26 6.13 -16.25 -4.22
CA LEU A 26 6.07 -15.42 -5.41
C LEU A 26 4.80 -14.56 -5.45
N GLN A 27 3.66 -15.14 -5.08
CA GLN A 27 2.40 -14.40 -5.02
C GLN A 27 2.40 -13.35 -3.90
N MET A 28 3.00 -13.65 -2.75
CA MET A 28 3.22 -12.66 -1.68
C MET A 28 4.09 -11.49 -2.14
N MET A 29 5.13 -11.74 -2.95
CA MET A 29 5.96 -10.69 -3.54
C MET A 29 5.14 -9.80 -4.49
N ALA A 30 4.22 -10.38 -5.27
CA ALA A 30 3.30 -9.63 -6.13
C ALA A 30 2.32 -8.76 -5.32
N VAL A 31 1.79 -9.28 -4.21
CA VAL A 31 0.97 -8.49 -3.26
C VAL A 31 1.77 -7.31 -2.73
N ARG A 32 3.02 -7.53 -2.31
CA ARG A 32 3.89 -6.46 -1.79
C ARG A 32 4.09 -5.36 -2.83
N GLY A 33 4.45 -5.71 -4.07
CA GLY A 33 4.63 -4.72 -5.14
C GLY A 33 3.35 -3.94 -5.47
N ALA A 34 2.18 -4.59 -5.40
CA ALA A 34 0.90 -3.91 -5.59
C ALA A 34 0.60 -2.91 -4.48
N LEU A 35 0.95 -3.23 -3.22
CA LEU A 35 0.83 -2.32 -2.08
C LEU A 35 1.81 -1.15 -2.19
N GLU A 36 3.08 -1.41 -2.52
CA GLU A 36 4.10 -0.36 -2.73
C GLU A 36 3.63 0.65 -3.79
N LYS A 37 3.10 0.16 -4.91
CA LYS A 37 2.53 1.02 -5.96
C LYS A 37 1.33 1.83 -5.46
N ALA A 38 0.42 1.21 -4.71
CA ALA A 38 -0.74 1.90 -4.18
C ALA A 38 -0.35 3.00 -3.17
N THR A 39 0.64 2.73 -2.31
CA THR A 39 1.20 3.73 -1.40
C THR A 39 1.82 4.89 -2.15
N GLY A 40 2.57 4.64 -3.23
CA GLY A 40 3.15 5.68 -4.08
C GLY A 40 2.09 6.62 -4.66
N LEU A 41 1.01 6.07 -5.23
CA LEU A 41 -0.10 6.86 -5.77
C LEU A 41 -0.79 7.72 -4.70
N ILE A 42 -1.04 7.16 -3.51
CA ILE A 42 -1.62 7.92 -2.40
C ILE A 42 -0.70 9.07 -1.99
N LEU A 43 0.61 8.83 -1.95
CA LEU A 43 1.57 9.87 -1.62
C LEU A 43 1.59 10.99 -2.67
N GLU A 44 1.52 10.63 -3.96
CA GLU A 44 1.38 11.60 -5.06
C GLU A 44 0.11 12.45 -4.88
N ASP A 45 -1.05 11.83 -4.65
CA ASP A 45 -2.32 12.53 -4.41
C ASP A 45 -2.24 13.47 -3.19
N MET A 46 -1.55 13.04 -2.12
CA MET A 46 -1.35 13.87 -0.93
C MET A 46 -0.43 15.07 -1.18
N LEU A 47 0.59 14.92 -2.04
CA LEU A 47 1.48 16.02 -2.43
C LEU A 47 0.75 17.03 -3.31
N GLU A 48 -0.09 16.57 -4.24
CA GLU A 48 -0.97 17.44 -5.02
C GLU A 48 -1.94 18.22 -4.11
N ALA A 49 -2.63 17.52 -3.20
CA ALA A 49 -3.52 18.14 -2.22
C ALA A 49 -2.81 19.16 -1.32
N LEU A 50 -1.53 18.93 -0.98
CA LEU A 50 -0.73 19.86 -0.20
C LEU A 50 -0.47 21.18 -0.95
N ALA A 51 -0.25 21.11 -2.27
CA ALA A 51 0.02 22.27 -3.11
C ALA A 51 -1.18 23.24 -3.15
N ASP A 52 -2.40 22.70 -3.14
CA ASP A 52 -3.64 23.47 -3.24
C ASP A 52 -4.27 23.83 -1.88
N ALA A 53 -3.77 23.27 -0.79
CA ALA A 53 -4.36 23.43 0.54
C ALA A 53 -3.99 24.79 1.22
N PRO A 54 -4.91 25.41 1.98
CA PRO A 54 -4.59 26.53 2.85
C PRO A 54 -3.67 26.11 4.01
N LYS A 55 -2.84 27.01 4.52
CA LYS A 55 -1.80 26.73 5.55
C LYS A 55 -2.23 25.78 6.70
N PRO A 56 -3.38 25.97 7.36
CA PRO A 56 -3.79 25.07 8.45
C PRO A 56 -4.02 23.61 8.00
N ALA A 57 -4.49 23.40 6.77
CA ALA A 57 -4.68 22.07 6.19
C ALA A 57 -3.34 21.46 5.72
N GLN A 58 -2.39 22.29 5.28
CA GLN A 58 -1.04 21.83 4.94
C GLN A 58 -0.33 21.17 6.13
N ASP A 59 -0.42 21.79 7.32
CA ASP A 59 0.19 21.23 8.54
C ASP A 59 -0.36 19.85 8.89
N GLN A 60 -1.66 19.61 8.66
CA GLN A 60 -2.29 18.32 8.90
C GLN A 60 -1.82 17.26 7.88
N LEU A 61 -1.77 17.63 6.59
CA LEU A 61 -1.27 16.76 5.51
C LEU A 61 0.20 16.38 5.70
N ILE A 62 1.06 17.34 6.06
CA ILE A 62 2.48 17.09 6.33
C ILE A 62 2.67 16.11 7.49
N ARG A 63 1.87 16.23 8.56
CA ARG A 63 1.90 15.28 9.68
C ARG A 63 1.50 13.88 9.23
N ALA A 64 0.41 13.75 8.49
CA ALA A 64 -0.05 12.47 7.97
C ALA A 64 1.00 11.80 7.07
N ILE A 65 1.66 12.54 6.18
CA ILE A 65 2.76 12.04 5.34
C ILE A 65 3.92 11.54 6.21
N ARG A 66 4.35 12.33 7.20
CA ARG A 66 5.48 11.98 8.08
C ARG A 66 5.20 10.71 8.89
N ASP A 67 3.99 10.60 9.43
CA ASP A 67 3.58 9.43 10.21
C ASP A 67 3.51 8.18 9.31
N GLY A 68 3.00 8.32 8.09
CA GLY A 68 2.99 7.24 7.10
C GLY A 68 4.38 6.74 6.73
N ILE A 69 5.34 7.63 6.47
CA ILE A 69 6.73 7.25 6.10
C ILE A 69 7.42 6.51 7.25
N ARG A 70 7.21 6.93 8.50
CA ARG A 70 7.84 6.30 9.68
C ARG A 70 7.39 4.85 9.90
N VAL A 71 6.19 4.47 9.46
CA VAL A 71 5.70 3.08 9.59
C VAL A 71 6.41 2.12 8.62
N VAL A 72 7.03 2.64 7.55
CA VAL A 72 7.66 1.85 6.49
C VAL A 72 9.20 1.80 6.61
N SER A 73 9.78 2.55 7.57
CA SER A 73 11.23 2.65 7.84
C SER A 73 11.61 2.01 9.16
#